data_AF-A0A430M0Z0-F1
#
_entry.id   AF-A0A430M0Z0-F1
#
_cell.length_a   1.000
_cell.length_b   1.000
_cell.length_c   1.000
_cell.angle_alpha   90.00
_cell.angle_beta   90.00
_cell.angle_gamma   90.00
#
_symmetry.space_group_name_H-M   'P 1'
#
loop_
_entity.id
_entity.type
_entity.pdbx_description
1 polymer ?
#
loop_
_entity_poly.entity_id
_entity_poly.type
_entity_poly.pdbx_seq_one_letter_code
_entity_poly.pdbx_strand_id
1 'polypeptide(L)'
;MSENALEIPKGVCLYRFWNLALSTPCGVEELAPLKAMLCQFRLSDRHLERHRHCTVQVCVQNDENTTAVPQRHLCRDPHGCPLISFPPADVNKIASPENGATAWSISSGQPTLGSKRYMAISHVWSDGTGIGSNTPGDVNKCLVDHFKAVAMTQEILCDGIWWDTVSLPMEKGKRVKALNKMHNNYKKAACTLVHDLELAEFTWADDGSPCVALAFSTWFSRGWTALELYMSETVWVIFKGPDGKPILKDLDKDILAHSNDPFAHPTHKQVSDVIRRLRPHSRRDMDTVSLLLEALRFRYTCWTRDRSIIAGLMIDEMLDAINWFDSTWSQTDITKNILTKCGKLKVDALFHDQVPICDSGPWSWCPPLIFHLKGSNPIMGDILSADVEDGVLHGRWIVLKLKKGDGKNFTPLASHEFLVARATRALNDPDDYYLLNPLGRHPTMEKCPFLLVKLTDRNKLEFRYIGCVTGALSDFQDRRREFPGAPKLILT
;
A
#
# COMPACT_ATOMS: atom_id res chain seq x y z
N MET A 1 7.80 22.60 25.98
CA MET A 1 8.12 21.49 25.06
C MET A 1 9.60 21.62 24.72
N SER A 2 10.45 20.87 25.42
CA SER A 2 11.91 21.00 25.34
C SER A 2 12.48 20.40 24.06
N GLU A 3 13.49 21.04 23.50
CA GLU A 3 14.18 20.78 22.22
C GLU A 3 14.81 19.38 22.02
N ASN A 4 14.52 18.38 22.85
CA ASN A 4 15.09 17.02 22.79
C ASN A 4 14.08 15.89 22.49
N ALA A 5 12.83 16.21 22.13
CA ALA A 5 11.74 15.21 22.10
C ALA A 5 11.84 14.14 21.00
N LEU A 6 12.75 14.23 20.02
CA LEU A 6 12.79 13.30 18.88
C LEU A 6 14.21 13.00 18.33
N GLU A 7 15.24 12.94 19.16
CA GLU A 7 16.51 12.33 18.72
C GLU A 7 16.29 10.82 18.48
N ILE A 8 16.12 10.45 17.21
CA ILE A 8 16.03 9.07 16.71
C ILE A 8 17.47 8.58 16.48
N PRO A 9 17.78 7.28 16.70
CA PRO A 9 19.13 6.76 16.44
C PRO A 9 19.64 7.15 15.05
N LYS A 10 20.88 7.63 14.99
CA LYS A 10 21.49 8.14 13.75
C LYS A 10 21.47 7.07 12.66
N GLY A 11 20.96 7.43 11.48
CA GLY A 11 20.88 6.54 10.31
C GLY A 11 19.54 5.81 10.15
N VAL A 12 18.66 5.81 11.17
CA VAL A 12 17.29 5.30 11.00
C VAL A 12 16.53 6.19 10.02
N CYS A 13 15.79 5.57 9.10
CA CYS A 13 14.99 6.31 8.12
C CYS A 13 13.83 7.08 8.79
N LEU A 14 13.95 8.41 8.86
CA LEU A 14 12.93 9.29 9.43
C LEU A 14 11.57 9.15 8.74
N TYR A 15 11.56 9.06 7.41
CA TYR A 15 10.34 8.85 6.62
C TYR A 15 9.63 7.54 7.03
N ARG A 16 10.36 6.43 7.12
CA ARG A 16 9.78 5.12 7.51
C ARG A 16 9.31 5.14 8.96
N PHE A 17 10.04 5.79 9.87
CA PHE A 17 9.65 5.94 11.27
C PHE A 17 8.30 6.64 11.44
N TRP A 18 8.14 7.82 10.83
CA TRP A 18 6.87 8.56 10.91
C TRP A 18 5.72 7.80 10.28
N ASN A 19 5.93 7.21 9.10
CA ASN A 19 4.90 6.46 8.41
C ASN A 19 4.48 5.20 9.14
N LEU A 20 5.41 4.47 9.75
CA LEU A 20 5.09 3.29 10.54
C LEU A 20 4.25 3.66 11.77
N ALA A 21 4.66 4.68 12.52
CA ALA A 21 3.90 5.17 13.67
C ALA A 21 2.49 5.61 13.27
N LEU A 22 2.35 6.41 12.21
CA LEU A 22 1.04 6.85 11.71
C LEU A 22 0.17 5.72 11.14
N SER A 23 0.76 4.59 10.80
CA SER A 23 0.03 3.39 10.39
C SER A 23 -0.47 2.57 11.57
N THR A 24 0.08 2.70 12.77
CA THR A 24 -0.42 1.92 13.90
C THR A 24 -1.80 2.42 14.34
N PRO A 25 -2.62 1.57 14.99
CA PRO A 25 -3.86 2.00 15.63
C PRO A 25 -3.72 3.23 16.53
N CYS A 26 -2.59 3.39 17.22
CA CYS A 26 -2.28 4.50 18.12
C CYS A 26 -1.79 5.77 17.39
N GLY A 27 -1.43 5.68 16.11
CA GLY A 27 -1.00 6.82 15.30
C GLY A 27 0.17 7.59 15.91
N VAL A 28 -0.01 8.90 16.12
CA VAL A 28 1.03 9.80 16.65
C VAL A 28 1.53 9.37 18.04
N GLU A 29 0.68 8.72 18.85
CA GLU A 29 1.06 8.25 20.18
C GLU A 29 2.11 7.14 20.13
N GLU A 30 2.25 6.44 19.01
CA GLU A 30 3.25 5.37 18.83
C GLU A 30 4.68 5.90 18.63
N LEU A 31 4.86 7.20 18.34
CA LEU A 31 6.19 7.76 18.08
C LEU A 31 7.17 7.53 19.24
N ALA A 32 6.74 7.75 20.49
CA ALA A 32 7.59 7.61 21.66
C ALA A 32 7.92 6.14 21.99
N PRO A 33 6.94 5.21 22.06
CA PRO A 33 7.20 3.78 22.23
C PRO A 33 8.08 3.19 21.12
N LEU A 34 7.81 3.52 19.86
CA LEU A 34 8.60 3.04 18.72
C LEU A 34 10.05 3.52 18.80
N LYS A 35 10.28 4.79 19.16
CA LYS A 35 11.62 5.31 19.42
C LYS A 35 12.31 4.54 20.54
N ALA A 36 11.63 4.32 21.66
CA ALA A 36 12.21 3.62 22.80
C ALA A 36 12.65 2.20 22.43
N MET A 37 11.86 1.50 21.63
CA MET A 37 12.20 0.16 21.11
C MET A 37 13.38 0.21 20.14
N LEU A 38 13.43 1.19 19.23
CA LEU A 38 14.55 1.39 18.30
C LEU A 38 15.89 1.70 19.00
N CYS A 39 15.87 2.21 20.23
CA CYS A 39 17.08 2.41 21.02
C CYS A 39 17.64 1.12 21.64
N GLN A 40 16.88 0.01 21.62
CA GLN A 40 17.28 -1.26 22.25
C GLN A 40 18.02 -2.20 21.29
N PHE A 41 17.95 -1.95 19.99
CA PHE A 41 18.60 -2.76 18.97
C PHE A 41 19.20 -1.88 17.87
N ARG A 42 20.00 -2.48 16.99
CA ARG A 42 20.59 -1.79 15.84
C ARG A 42 20.02 -2.40 14.56
N LEU A 43 19.46 -1.57 13.68
CA LEU A 43 19.17 -1.97 12.29
C LEU A 43 20.47 -2.34 11.56
N SER A 44 20.38 -3.00 10.40
CA SER A 44 21.58 -3.35 9.63
C SER A 44 22.41 -2.12 9.27
N ASP A 45 23.73 -2.31 9.14
CA ASP A 45 24.63 -1.22 8.72
C ASP A 45 24.23 -0.66 7.35
N ARG A 46 23.78 -1.55 6.44
CA ARG A 46 23.16 -1.19 5.16
C ARG A 46 22.01 -0.18 5.31
N HIS A 47 21.09 -0.42 6.25
CA HIS A 47 19.99 0.49 6.51
C HIS A 47 20.53 1.85 6.97
N LEU A 48 21.41 1.85 7.98
CA LEU A 48 21.93 3.07 8.58
C LEU A 48 22.71 3.94 7.58
N GLU A 49 23.46 3.32 6.68
CA GLU A 49 24.20 3.99 5.62
C GLU A 49 23.29 4.58 4.54
N ARG A 50 22.34 3.77 4.05
CA ARG A 50 21.42 4.16 2.96
C ARG A 50 20.42 5.23 3.36
N HIS A 51 20.07 5.32 4.65
CA HIS A 51 19.03 6.21 5.14
C HIS A 51 19.53 7.47 5.86
N ARG A 52 20.85 7.67 5.93
CA ARG A 52 21.49 8.83 6.60
C ARG A 52 21.04 10.22 6.10
N HIS A 53 20.49 10.30 4.90
CA HIS A 53 20.02 11.56 4.27
C HIS A 53 18.50 11.63 4.10
N CYS A 54 17.75 10.66 4.63
CA CYS A 54 16.30 10.70 4.56
C CYS A 54 15.74 11.74 5.54
N THR A 55 14.67 12.41 5.14
CA THR A 55 13.92 13.35 5.98
C THR A 55 12.57 12.76 6.37
N VAL A 56 11.76 13.48 7.14
CA VAL A 56 10.39 13.06 7.46
C VAL A 56 9.47 13.06 6.23
N GLN A 57 9.85 13.77 5.16
CA GLN A 57 9.06 13.89 3.92
C GLN A 57 9.58 13.01 2.78
N VAL A 58 10.89 12.73 2.75
CA VAL A 58 11.54 12.07 1.62
C VAL A 58 12.45 10.93 2.11
N CYS A 59 12.22 9.75 1.55
CA CYS A 59 13.16 8.63 1.65
C CYS A 59 13.90 8.48 0.32
N VAL A 60 15.22 8.73 0.33
CA VAL A 60 16.06 8.72 -0.88
C VAL A 60 16.06 7.35 -1.58
N GLN A 61 15.90 6.27 -0.81
CA GLN A 61 15.83 4.90 -1.34
C GLN A 61 14.52 4.59 -2.09
N ASN A 62 13.50 5.44 -1.96
CA ASN A 62 12.20 5.17 -2.59
C ASN A 62 12.23 5.40 -4.11
N ASP A 63 13.07 6.33 -4.56
CA ASP A 63 13.13 6.76 -5.96
C ASP A 63 14.31 6.16 -6.71
N GLU A 64 15.06 5.24 -6.08
CA GLU A 64 16.21 4.61 -6.72
C GLU A 64 15.80 3.74 -7.91
N ASN A 65 16.38 4.03 -9.07
CA ASN A 65 16.26 3.18 -10.24
C ASN A 65 17.20 1.97 -10.09
N THR A 66 16.60 0.80 -9.81
CA THR A 66 17.33 -0.44 -9.54
C THR A 66 17.62 -1.28 -10.79
N THR A 67 17.26 -0.81 -11.98
CA THR A 67 17.39 -1.58 -13.23
C THR A 67 18.84 -1.82 -13.67
N ALA A 68 19.77 -0.98 -13.21
CA ALA A 68 21.19 -1.06 -13.57
C ALA A 68 22.07 -1.65 -12.45
N VAL A 69 21.47 -2.13 -11.35
CA VAL A 69 22.24 -2.68 -10.22
C VAL A 69 22.88 -4.00 -10.66
N PRO A 70 24.22 -4.17 -10.58
CA PRO A 70 24.88 -5.41 -10.93
C PRO A 70 24.34 -6.58 -10.11
N GLN A 71 24.27 -7.77 -10.73
CA GLN A 71 23.78 -8.94 -10.03
C GLN A 71 24.79 -9.36 -8.95
N ARG A 72 24.28 -9.59 -7.74
CA ARG A 72 25.07 -9.93 -6.57
C ARG A 72 25.66 -11.33 -6.71
N HIS A 73 26.87 -11.48 -6.17
CA HIS A 73 27.50 -12.77 -5.92
C HIS A 73 27.46 -13.09 -4.43
N LEU A 74 27.22 -14.36 -4.11
CA LEU A 74 27.32 -14.93 -2.76
C LEU A 74 28.55 -15.82 -2.60
N CYS A 75 29.23 -16.13 -3.70
CA CYS A 75 30.51 -16.86 -3.72
C CYS A 75 31.69 -15.92 -3.42
N ARG A 76 32.83 -16.53 -3.07
CA ARG A 76 34.09 -15.80 -2.80
C ARG A 76 34.81 -15.33 -4.07
N ASP A 77 34.53 -15.96 -5.20
CA ASP A 77 35.09 -15.59 -6.51
C ASP A 77 33.95 -15.17 -7.46
N PRO A 78 33.64 -13.86 -7.53
CA PRO A 78 32.66 -13.33 -8.47
C PRO A 78 33.06 -13.51 -9.93
N HIS A 79 34.35 -13.37 -10.25
CA HIS A 79 34.84 -13.40 -11.63
C HIS A 79 34.79 -14.80 -12.25
N GLY A 80 35.02 -15.83 -11.43
CA GLY A 80 34.89 -17.23 -11.84
C GLY A 80 33.51 -17.85 -11.62
N CYS A 81 32.51 -17.07 -11.18
CA CYS A 81 31.18 -17.60 -10.88
C CYS A 81 30.47 -18.04 -12.17
N PRO A 82 30.10 -19.32 -12.33
CA PRO A 82 29.34 -19.76 -13.50
C PRO A 82 27.96 -19.10 -13.56
N LEU A 83 27.39 -19.05 -14.77
CA LEU A 83 26.01 -18.66 -15.00
C LEU A 83 25.12 -19.90 -15.14
N ILE A 84 23.89 -19.80 -14.67
CA ILE A 84 22.80 -20.74 -14.96
C ILE A 84 21.83 -20.04 -15.90
N SER A 85 21.46 -20.73 -16.98
CA SER A 85 20.57 -20.19 -18.00
C SER A 85 19.13 -20.64 -17.75
N PHE A 86 18.22 -19.68 -17.76
CA PHE A 86 16.77 -19.82 -17.71
C PHE A 86 16.20 -19.29 -19.03
N PRO A 87 16.06 -20.13 -20.08
CA PRO A 87 15.82 -19.64 -21.43
C PRO A 87 14.51 -18.84 -21.54
N PRO A 88 14.55 -17.51 -21.83
CA PRO A 88 13.33 -16.70 -21.91
C PRO A 88 12.39 -17.16 -23.02
N ALA A 89 12.94 -17.80 -24.05
CA ALA A 89 12.17 -18.40 -25.13
C ALA A 89 11.17 -19.46 -24.63
N ASP A 90 11.49 -20.19 -23.57
CA ASP A 90 10.60 -21.22 -23.01
C ASP A 90 9.43 -20.59 -22.26
N VAL A 91 9.68 -19.52 -21.50
CA VAL A 91 8.62 -18.73 -20.86
C VAL A 91 7.72 -18.09 -21.92
N ASN A 92 8.30 -17.58 -23.01
CA ASN A 92 7.54 -16.98 -24.12
C ASN A 92 6.66 -18.00 -24.87
N LYS A 93 6.94 -19.31 -24.83
CA LYS A 93 6.10 -20.35 -25.46
C LYS A 93 4.81 -20.62 -24.67
N ILE A 94 4.74 -20.21 -23.41
CA ILE A 94 3.57 -20.43 -22.57
C ILE A 94 2.43 -19.52 -23.05
N ALA A 95 1.42 -20.13 -23.68
CA ALA A 95 0.30 -19.42 -24.30
C ALA A 95 -0.68 -18.81 -23.27
N SER A 96 -0.89 -19.52 -22.16
CA SER A 96 -1.65 -19.06 -21.00
C SER A 96 -0.79 -19.31 -19.76
N PRO A 97 -0.39 -18.27 -19.00
CA PRO A 97 0.34 -18.44 -17.75
C PRO A 97 -0.62 -18.92 -16.64
N GLU A 98 -1.28 -20.05 -16.87
CA GLU A 98 -2.02 -20.75 -15.84
C GLU A 98 -1.08 -21.58 -14.96
N ASN A 99 -1.38 -21.58 -13.66
CA ASN A 99 -0.81 -22.39 -12.57
C ASN A 99 0.66 -22.81 -12.68
N GLY A 100 1.58 -22.02 -12.14
CA GLY A 100 2.97 -22.47 -11.93
C GLY A 100 3.73 -22.83 -13.22
N ALA A 101 3.14 -22.60 -14.39
CA ALA A 101 3.74 -22.91 -15.68
C ALA A 101 5.07 -22.18 -15.88
N THR A 102 5.25 -21.03 -15.23
CA THR A 102 6.48 -20.23 -15.27
C THR A 102 7.43 -20.47 -14.08
N ALA A 103 7.09 -21.38 -13.18
CA ALA A 103 7.97 -21.80 -12.09
C ALA A 103 8.98 -22.82 -12.61
N TRP A 104 10.23 -22.66 -12.19
CA TRP A 104 11.35 -23.46 -12.65
C TRP A 104 11.65 -24.57 -11.65
N SER A 105 11.59 -25.82 -12.10
CA SER A 105 12.18 -26.95 -11.40
C SER A 105 13.70 -26.79 -11.33
N ILE A 106 14.26 -26.98 -10.13
CA ILE A 106 15.69 -26.85 -9.85
C ILE A 106 16.28 -28.13 -9.26
N SER A 107 15.53 -29.23 -9.30
CA SER A 107 15.90 -30.50 -8.68
C SER A 107 17.14 -31.15 -9.32
N SER A 108 17.30 -31.12 -10.65
CA SER A 108 18.46 -31.72 -11.33
C SER A 108 18.81 -31.07 -12.67
N GLY A 109 20.10 -30.81 -12.90
CA GLY A 109 20.61 -30.35 -14.20
C GLY A 109 20.27 -28.89 -14.52
N GLN A 110 19.86 -28.66 -15.77
CA GLN A 110 19.38 -27.35 -16.25
C GLN A 110 17.94 -27.09 -15.77
N PRO A 111 17.59 -25.85 -15.37
CA PRO A 111 16.23 -25.51 -14.96
C PRO A 111 15.19 -25.83 -16.03
N THR A 112 14.05 -26.39 -15.63
CA THR A 112 12.92 -26.70 -16.54
C THR A 112 11.62 -26.10 -16.03
N LEU A 113 10.74 -25.67 -16.93
CA LEU A 113 9.47 -25.04 -16.56
C LEU A 113 8.41 -26.04 -16.09
N GLY A 114 7.45 -25.54 -15.30
CA GLY A 114 6.26 -26.29 -14.89
C GLY A 114 6.39 -27.03 -13.55
N SER A 115 7.23 -26.53 -12.62
CA SER A 115 7.24 -27.07 -11.24
C SER A 115 5.85 -26.87 -10.60
N LYS A 116 5.33 -27.95 -10.00
CA LYS A 116 4.02 -27.96 -9.33
C LYS A 116 4.11 -27.46 -7.88
N ARG A 117 5.26 -27.61 -7.23
CA ARG A 117 5.49 -27.23 -5.84
C ARG A 117 6.75 -26.39 -5.75
N TYR A 118 6.53 -25.07 -5.81
CA TYR A 118 7.61 -24.10 -5.84
C TYR A 118 7.53 -23.09 -4.70
N MET A 119 8.69 -22.54 -4.37
CA MET A 119 8.84 -21.37 -3.51
C MET A 119 8.87 -20.11 -4.37
N ALA A 120 7.99 -19.15 -4.12
CA ALA A 120 8.06 -17.84 -4.76
C ALA A 120 9.09 -16.96 -4.05
N ILE A 121 9.94 -16.27 -4.80
CA ILE A 121 10.99 -15.41 -4.27
C ILE A 121 10.53 -13.96 -4.37
N SER A 122 10.27 -13.35 -3.21
CA SER A 122 9.93 -11.94 -3.07
C SER A 122 11.17 -11.18 -2.59
N HIS A 123 11.83 -10.48 -3.51
CA HIS A 123 13.17 -9.93 -3.31
C HIS A 123 13.29 -8.42 -3.53
N VAL A 124 14.40 -7.84 -3.10
CA VAL A 124 14.72 -6.43 -3.28
C VAL A 124 15.72 -6.25 -4.43
N TRP A 125 15.29 -5.67 -5.54
CA TRP A 125 16.14 -5.48 -6.73
C TRP A 125 17.41 -4.64 -6.44
N SER A 126 17.35 -3.64 -5.55
CA SER A 126 18.51 -2.82 -5.15
C SER A 126 19.58 -3.59 -4.36
N ASP A 127 19.29 -4.83 -3.96
CA ASP A 127 20.26 -5.71 -3.33
C ASP A 127 21.04 -6.56 -4.35
N GLY A 128 20.81 -6.32 -5.65
CA GLY A 128 21.47 -7.01 -6.74
C GLY A 128 20.87 -8.39 -7.01
N THR A 129 19.63 -8.64 -6.61
CA THR A 129 18.94 -9.90 -6.90
C THR A 129 18.15 -9.85 -8.20
N GLY A 130 18.19 -8.75 -8.95
CA GLY A 130 17.67 -8.70 -10.32
C GLY A 130 18.62 -9.35 -11.33
N ILE A 131 18.31 -9.22 -12.64
CA ILE A 131 19.17 -9.71 -13.73
C ILE A 131 20.49 -8.92 -13.85
N GLY A 132 20.46 -7.64 -13.45
CA GLY A 132 21.60 -6.72 -13.57
C GLY A 132 22.07 -6.55 -15.01
N SER A 133 23.39 -6.61 -15.22
CA SER A 133 24.03 -6.49 -16.53
C SER A 133 24.12 -7.81 -17.32
N ASN A 134 23.57 -8.90 -16.78
CA ASN A 134 23.65 -10.21 -17.44
C ASN A 134 22.67 -10.28 -18.62
N THR A 135 22.94 -11.21 -19.54
CA THR A 135 22.01 -11.56 -20.62
C THR A 135 20.67 -12.02 -20.02
N PRO A 136 19.51 -11.60 -20.57
CA PRO A 136 18.22 -12.05 -20.08
C PRO A 136 18.11 -13.57 -19.98
N GLY A 137 17.78 -14.07 -18.78
CA GLY A 137 17.71 -15.49 -18.46
C GLY A 137 18.99 -16.05 -17.83
N ASP A 138 20.14 -15.40 -17.97
CA ASP A 138 21.39 -15.87 -17.39
C ASP A 138 21.64 -15.22 -16.02
N VAL A 139 21.83 -16.04 -15.00
CA VAL A 139 21.98 -15.59 -13.61
C VAL A 139 23.14 -16.29 -12.91
N ASN A 140 23.74 -15.62 -11.94
CA ASN A 140 24.87 -16.09 -11.14
C ASN A 140 24.49 -17.39 -10.42
N LYS A 141 25.24 -18.47 -10.70
CA LYS A 141 25.00 -19.80 -10.12
C LYS A 141 24.98 -19.77 -8.60
N CYS A 142 25.85 -18.98 -7.96
CA CYS A 142 25.88 -18.88 -6.50
C CYS A 142 24.57 -18.35 -5.89
N LEU A 143 23.84 -17.50 -6.63
CA LEU A 143 22.55 -16.95 -6.16
C LEU A 143 21.43 -17.99 -6.34
N VAL A 144 21.45 -18.71 -7.47
CA VAL A 144 20.53 -19.85 -7.71
C VAL A 144 20.75 -20.96 -6.68
N ASP A 145 22.01 -21.32 -6.42
CA ASP A 145 22.38 -22.34 -5.43
C ASP A 145 21.89 -21.95 -4.02
N HIS A 146 21.96 -20.65 -3.67
CA HIS A 146 21.45 -20.15 -2.40
C HIS A 146 19.94 -20.35 -2.29
N PHE A 147 19.16 -19.90 -3.29
CA PHE A 147 17.71 -20.10 -3.28
C PHE A 147 17.32 -21.58 -3.34
N LYS A 148 18.09 -22.40 -4.06
CA LYS A 148 17.93 -23.86 -4.08
C LYS A 148 18.13 -24.47 -2.70
N ALA A 149 19.19 -24.06 -1.99
CA ALA A 149 19.48 -24.55 -0.65
C ALA A 149 18.34 -24.21 0.32
N VAL A 150 17.78 -22.99 0.22
CA VAL A 150 16.63 -22.56 1.02
C VAL A 150 15.36 -23.35 0.64
N ALA A 151 15.07 -23.52 -0.65
CA ALA A 151 13.90 -24.27 -1.11
C ALA A 151 13.92 -25.74 -0.62
N MET A 152 15.10 -26.32 -0.44
CA MET A 152 15.31 -27.73 -0.07
C MET A 152 15.47 -27.94 1.44
N THR A 153 15.30 -26.92 2.28
CA THR A 153 15.31 -27.14 3.75
C THR A 153 14.09 -27.94 4.19
N GLN A 154 14.18 -28.51 5.40
CA GLN A 154 13.10 -29.34 5.96
C GLN A 154 11.80 -28.55 6.18
N GLU A 155 11.90 -27.23 6.37
CA GLU A 155 10.76 -26.33 6.59
C GLU A 155 9.97 -26.04 5.30
N ILE A 156 10.63 -26.02 4.13
CA ILE A 156 10.03 -25.57 2.86
C ILE A 156 9.72 -26.72 1.91
N LEU A 157 10.71 -27.60 1.66
CA LEU A 157 10.61 -28.77 0.79
C LEU A 157 9.93 -28.47 -0.58
N CYS A 158 10.53 -27.58 -1.36
CA CYS A 158 10.09 -27.23 -2.72
C CYS A 158 11.12 -27.70 -3.76
N ASP A 159 10.62 -28.27 -4.87
CA ASP A 159 11.47 -28.74 -5.97
C ASP A 159 11.70 -27.68 -7.06
N GLY A 160 10.96 -26.57 -6.97
CA GLY A 160 11.06 -25.44 -7.88
C GLY A 160 11.09 -24.08 -7.19
N ILE A 161 11.42 -23.07 -7.98
CA ILE A 161 11.37 -21.67 -7.59
C ILE A 161 10.60 -20.86 -8.64
N TRP A 162 9.90 -19.84 -8.18
CA TRP A 162 9.39 -18.78 -9.03
C TRP A 162 10.10 -17.48 -8.67
N TRP A 163 10.76 -16.87 -9.66
CA TRP A 163 11.59 -15.69 -9.49
C TRP A 163 11.31 -14.74 -10.64
N ASP A 164 10.70 -13.59 -10.35
CA ASP A 164 10.26 -12.59 -11.33
C ASP A 164 11.32 -12.25 -12.41
N THR A 165 12.59 -12.32 -12.03
CA THR A 165 13.77 -12.06 -12.85
C THR A 165 13.92 -13.03 -14.03
N VAL A 166 13.52 -14.28 -13.87
CA VAL A 166 13.66 -15.35 -14.88
C VAL A 166 12.34 -16.02 -15.25
N SER A 167 11.27 -15.80 -14.48
CA SER A 167 9.95 -16.40 -14.69
C SER A 167 8.99 -15.53 -15.50
N LEU A 168 9.34 -14.27 -15.80
CA LEU A 168 8.51 -13.39 -16.62
C LEU A 168 8.93 -13.41 -18.10
N PRO A 169 7.97 -13.39 -19.05
CA PRO A 169 8.29 -13.31 -20.46
C PRO A 169 8.94 -11.96 -20.82
N MET A 170 9.77 -11.99 -21.86
CA MET A 170 10.47 -10.81 -22.39
C MET A 170 9.70 -10.13 -23.52
N GLU A 171 8.82 -10.88 -24.20
CA GLU A 171 8.01 -10.33 -25.29
C GLU A 171 6.96 -9.35 -24.75
N LYS A 172 6.97 -8.09 -25.22
CA LYS A 172 6.22 -6.97 -24.64
C LYS A 172 4.75 -7.29 -24.35
N GLY A 173 4.02 -7.84 -25.33
CA GLY A 173 2.60 -8.18 -25.18
C GLY A 173 2.35 -9.30 -24.17
N LYS A 174 3.20 -10.31 -24.13
CA LYS A 174 3.12 -11.41 -23.15
C LYS A 174 3.52 -10.94 -21.76
N ARG A 175 4.50 -10.03 -21.65
CA ARG A 175 4.91 -9.42 -20.39
C ARG A 175 3.77 -8.65 -19.72
N VAL A 176 3.04 -7.84 -20.48
CA VAL A 176 1.85 -7.14 -19.96
C VAL A 176 0.82 -8.14 -19.43
N LYS A 177 0.51 -9.19 -20.19
CA LYS A 177 -0.41 -10.26 -19.75
C LYS A 177 0.07 -10.99 -18.50
N ALA A 178 1.37 -11.27 -18.40
CA ALA A 178 1.97 -11.92 -17.24
C ALA A 178 1.93 -11.01 -15.99
N LEU A 179 2.18 -9.69 -16.15
CA LEU A 179 2.09 -8.72 -15.07
C LEU A 179 0.65 -8.60 -14.52
N ASN A 180 -0.37 -8.61 -15.40
CA ASN A 180 -1.78 -8.62 -14.99
C ASN A 180 -2.17 -9.85 -14.15
N LYS A 181 -1.34 -10.91 -14.14
CA LYS A 181 -1.62 -12.15 -13.41
C LYS A 181 -0.51 -12.55 -12.45
N MET A 182 0.51 -11.71 -12.27
CA MET A 182 1.76 -12.09 -11.57
C MET A 182 1.50 -12.54 -10.13
N HIS A 183 0.57 -11.88 -9.45
CA HIS A 183 0.14 -12.17 -8.08
C HIS A 183 -0.33 -13.62 -7.89
N ASN A 184 -0.88 -14.26 -8.94
CA ASN A 184 -1.30 -15.65 -8.88
C ASN A 184 -0.15 -16.63 -8.62
N ASN A 185 1.08 -16.28 -8.98
CA ASN A 185 2.24 -17.14 -8.69
C ASN A 185 2.56 -17.14 -7.19
N TYR A 186 2.38 -16.01 -6.50
CA TYR A 186 2.51 -15.95 -5.05
C TYR A 186 1.34 -16.65 -4.34
N LYS A 187 0.12 -16.51 -4.87
CA LYS A 187 -1.08 -17.18 -4.34
C LYS A 187 -1.00 -18.70 -4.37
N LYS A 188 -0.33 -19.26 -5.39
CA LYS A 188 -0.23 -20.70 -5.64
C LYS A 188 1.11 -21.30 -5.21
N ALA A 189 2.07 -20.49 -4.82
CA ALA A 189 3.33 -20.98 -4.29
C ALA A 189 3.09 -21.75 -2.99
N ALA A 190 3.90 -22.78 -2.73
CA ALA A 190 3.84 -23.50 -1.46
C ALA A 190 4.25 -22.58 -0.29
N CYS A 191 5.15 -21.63 -0.55
CA CYS A 191 5.45 -20.52 0.33
C CYS A 191 6.12 -19.39 -0.46
N THR A 192 6.22 -18.23 0.18
CA THR A 192 6.98 -17.08 -0.32
C THR A 192 8.19 -16.84 0.57
N LEU A 193 9.37 -16.72 -0.04
CA LEU A 193 10.60 -16.33 0.63
C LEU A 193 10.82 -14.83 0.48
N VAL A 194 10.90 -14.13 1.61
CA VAL A 194 11.35 -12.74 1.68
C VAL A 194 12.87 -12.71 1.71
N HIS A 195 13.47 -12.15 0.66
CA HIS A 195 14.91 -11.94 0.57
C HIS A 195 15.24 -10.45 0.51
N ASP A 196 15.61 -9.91 1.67
CA ASP A 196 16.06 -8.53 1.88
C ASP A 196 17.39 -8.57 2.65
N LEU A 197 18.43 -7.91 2.13
CA LEU A 197 19.74 -7.92 2.79
C LEU A 197 19.76 -7.16 4.12
N GLU A 198 18.90 -6.16 4.31
CA GLU A 198 18.77 -5.48 5.60
C GLU A 198 18.31 -6.46 6.70
N LEU A 199 17.46 -7.43 6.34
CA LEU A 199 16.97 -8.47 7.25
C LEU A 199 17.96 -9.63 7.38
N ALA A 200 18.55 -10.07 6.27
CA ALA A 200 19.56 -11.12 6.29
C ALA A 200 20.83 -10.73 7.08
N GLU A 201 21.11 -9.44 7.24
CA GLU A 201 22.19 -8.90 8.07
C GLU A 201 21.75 -8.64 9.54
N PHE A 202 20.44 -8.54 9.79
CA PHE A 202 19.85 -8.30 11.10
C PHE A 202 19.93 -9.55 11.99
N THR A 203 20.53 -9.41 13.18
CA THR A 203 20.65 -10.52 14.12
C THR A 203 19.30 -10.82 14.76
N TRP A 204 18.83 -12.06 14.64
CA TRP A 204 17.60 -12.52 15.27
C TRP A 204 17.68 -12.47 16.80
N ALA A 205 16.59 -12.01 17.42
CA ALA A 205 16.34 -12.08 18.84
C ALA A 205 14.82 -12.28 19.08
N ASP A 206 14.47 -13.02 20.12
CA ASP A 206 13.06 -13.27 20.49
C ASP A 206 12.51 -12.14 21.39
N ASP A 207 12.66 -10.88 20.94
CA ASP A 207 12.30 -9.65 21.69
C ASP A 207 11.35 -8.71 20.90
N GLY A 208 10.88 -9.14 19.73
CA GLY A 208 10.04 -8.36 18.83
C GLY A 208 10.79 -7.37 17.94
N SER A 209 12.10 -7.17 18.15
CA SER A 209 12.93 -6.34 17.26
C SER A 209 12.96 -6.83 15.80
N PRO A 210 12.90 -8.13 15.47
CA PRO A 210 12.82 -8.59 14.08
C PRO A 210 11.55 -8.11 13.35
N CYS A 211 10.43 -8.00 14.06
CA CYS A 211 9.18 -7.47 13.50
C CYS A 211 9.30 -5.99 13.15
N VAL A 212 9.96 -5.20 14.02
CA VAL A 212 10.22 -3.79 13.75
C VAL A 212 11.24 -3.65 12.62
N ALA A 213 12.30 -4.45 12.61
CA ALA A 213 13.28 -4.47 11.51
C ALA A 213 12.61 -4.80 10.17
N LEU A 214 11.70 -5.77 10.12
CA LEU A 214 10.89 -6.09 8.94
C LEU A 214 10.08 -4.89 8.47
N ALA A 215 9.39 -4.18 9.37
CA ALA A 215 8.61 -2.98 9.02
C ALA A 215 9.50 -1.83 8.50
N PHE A 216 10.75 -1.75 8.94
CA PHE A 216 11.74 -0.78 8.48
C PHE A 216 12.49 -1.23 7.22
N SER A 217 12.35 -2.47 6.77
CA SER A 217 13.09 -3.02 5.63
C SER A 217 12.69 -2.39 4.31
N THR A 218 13.61 -2.45 3.33
CA THR A 218 13.31 -1.99 1.98
C THR A 218 12.21 -2.84 1.34
N TRP A 219 12.18 -4.14 1.60
CA TRP A 219 11.13 -5.04 1.17
C TRP A 219 9.74 -4.58 1.60
N PHE A 220 9.52 -4.30 2.88
CA PHE A 220 8.19 -3.95 3.39
C PHE A 220 7.69 -2.60 2.84
N SER A 221 8.60 -1.69 2.52
CA SER A 221 8.26 -0.36 2.01
C SER A 221 7.84 -0.32 0.54
N ARG A 222 8.05 -1.39 -0.25
CA ARG A 222 7.70 -1.43 -1.67
C ARG A 222 6.23 -1.78 -1.91
N GLY A 223 5.66 -1.22 -2.99
CA GLY A 223 4.27 -1.46 -3.38
C GLY A 223 4.02 -2.91 -3.81
N TRP A 224 4.85 -3.45 -4.70
CA TRP A 224 4.67 -4.80 -5.24
C TRP A 224 4.68 -5.87 -4.14
N THR A 225 5.57 -5.74 -3.15
CA THR A 225 5.66 -6.69 -2.03
C THR A 225 4.40 -6.71 -1.16
N ALA A 226 3.54 -5.69 -1.22
CA ALA A 226 2.25 -5.67 -0.54
C ALA A 226 1.29 -6.69 -1.15
N LEU A 227 1.25 -6.71 -2.49
CA LEU A 227 0.45 -7.65 -3.26
C LEU A 227 0.98 -9.06 -3.06
N GLU A 228 2.30 -9.23 -3.10
CA GLU A 228 2.97 -10.52 -2.90
C GLU A 228 2.66 -11.09 -1.51
N LEU A 229 2.80 -10.26 -0.47
CA LEU A 229 2.44 -10.63 0.90
C LEU A 229 0.95 -10.95 1.05
N TYR A 230 0.07 -10.18 0.40
CA TYR A 230 -1.37 -10.41 0.44
C TYR A 230 -1.77 -11.73 -0.22
N MET A 231 -1.10 -12.13 -1.30
CA MET A 231 -1.39 -13.39 -1.96
C MET A 231 -0.83 -14.61 -1.24
N SER A 232 0.29 -14.45 -0.54
CA SER A 232 1.05 -15.59 -0.02
C SER A 232 0.32 -16.29 1.12
N GLU A 233 0.22 -17.62 1.08
CA GLU A 233 -0.34 -18.37 2.21
C GLU A 233 0.65 -18.46 3.37
N THR A 234 1.87 -18.92 3.10
CA THR A 234 2.98 -19.03 4.07
C THR A 234 4.13 -18.14 3.64
N VAL A 235 4.73 -17.41 4.58
CA VAL A 235 5.84 -16.47 4.31
C VAL A 235 7.01 -16.76 5.23
N TRP A 236 8.18 -16.99 4.63
CA TRP A 236 9.45 -17.19 5.34
C TRP A 236 10.36 -15.99 5.13
N VAL A 237 11.05 -15.56 6.18
CA VAL A 237 12.01 -14.45 6.16
C VAL A 237 13.38 -14.94 6.59
N ILE A 238 14.43 -14.52 5.88
CA ILE A 238 15.82 -14.82 6.24
C ILE A 238 16.33 -13.76 7.21
N PHE A 239 16.87 -14.20 8.35
CA PHE A 239 17.61 -13.38 9.31
C PHE A 239 19.02 -13.91 9.54
N LYS A 240 19.89 -13.11 10.15
CA LYS A 240 21.16 -13.59 10.69
C LYS A 240 20.91 -14.25 12.05
N GLY A 241 21.28 -15.52 12.19
CA GLY A 241 21.28 -16.22 13.46
C GLY A 241 22.30 -15.65 14.45
N PRO A 242 22.14 -15.92 15.75
CA PRO A 242 23.11 -15.52 16.77
C PRO A 242 24.53 -16.08 16.53
N ASP A 243 24.64 -17.22 15.85
CA ASP A 243 25.90 -17.83 15.43
C ASP A 243 26.47 -17.26 14.11
N GLY A 244 25.81 -16.24 13.56
CA GLY A 244 26.17 -15.59 12.30
C GLY A 244 25.68 -16.31 11.04
N LYS A 245 25.02 -17.48 11.15
CA LYS A 245 24.51 -18.21 9.99
C LYS A 245 23.08 -17.79 9.64
N PRO A 246 22.64 -17.89 8.38
CA PRO A 246 21.25 -17.58 8.02
C PRO A 246 20.27 -18.51 8.76
N ILE A 247 19.18 -17.94 9.27
CA ILE A 247 18.05 -18.68 9.83
C ILE A 247 16.74 -18.28 9.13
N LEU A 248 15.80 -19.22 9.05
CA LEU A 248 14.47 -19.01 8.47
C LEU A 248 13.46 -18.83 9.60
N LYS A 249 12.58 -17.83 9.45
CA LYS A 249 11.53 -17.52 10.41
C LYS A 249 10.19 -17.32 9.70
N ASP A 250 9.16 -18.00 10.19
CA ASP A 250 7.79 -17.92 9.70
C ASP A 250 7.22 -16.56 10.12
N LEU A 251 6.70 -15.80 9.16
CA LEU A 251 6.16 -14.47 9.43
C LEU A 251 5.07 -14.50 10.49
N ASP A 252 4.08 -15.37 10.32
CA ASP A 252 2.86 -15.35 11.12
C ASP A 252 3.06 -16.02 12.49
N LYS A 253 4.03 -16.94 12.61
CA LYS A 253 4.30 -17.71 13.85
C LYS A 253 5.46 -17.17 14.67
N ASP A 254 6.57 -16.80 14.03
CA ASP A 254 7.80 -16.45 14.74
C ASP A 254 8.00 -14.93 14.85
N ILE A 255 7.62 -14.17 13.82
CA ILE A 255 7.93 -12.73 13.72
C ILE A 255 6.83 -11.87 14.31
N LEU A 256 5.57 -12.11 13.90
CA LEU A 256 4.44 -11.29 14.35
C LEU A 256 4.02 -11.68 15.77
N ALA A 257 3.79 -10.69 16.62
CA ALA A 257 3.24 -10.90 17.96
C ALA A 257 1.84 -11.51 17.87
N HIS A 258 1.57 -12.55 18.65
CA HIS A 258 0.20 -13.04 18.81
C HIS A 258 -0.65 -11.97 19.53
N SER A 259 -1.88 -11.76 19.06
CA SER A 259 -2.79 -10.74 19.63
C SER A 259 -3.02 -10.92 21.13
N ASN A 260 -2.99 -12.17 21.59
CA ASN A 260 -3.32 -12.56 22.96
C ASN A 260 -2.09 -12.79 23.84
N ASP A 261 -0.88 -12.57 23.34
CA ASP A 261 0.34 -12.74 24.15
C ASP A 261 0.45 -11.58 25.16
N PRO A 262 0.28 -11.80 26.48
CA PRO A 262 0.34 -10.72 27.46
C PRO A 262 1.76 -10.17 27.68
N PHE A 263 2.80 -10.88 27.21
CA PHE A 263 4.19 -10.52 27.42
C PHE A 263 4.83 -9.83 26.22
N ALA A 264 4.21 -9.92 25.04
CA ALA A 264 4.69 -9.21 23.85
C ALA A 264 4.70 -7.70 24.07
N HIS A 265 5.82 -7.07 23.71
CA HIS A 265 6.03 -5.62 23.84
C HIS A 265 4.91 -4.85 23.11
N PRO A 266 4.34 -3.77 23.68
CA PRO A 266 3.24 -3.03 23.06
C PRO A 266 3.53 -2.60 21.61
N THR A 267 4.69 -2.00 21.35
CA THR A 267 5.11 -1.62 19.98
C THR A 267 5.21 -2.83 19.05
N HIS A 268 5.66 -3.99 19.54
CA HIS A 268 5.72 -5.21 18.72
C HIS A 268 4.32 -5.63 18.27
N LYS A 269 3.31 -5.54 19.16
CA LYS A 269 1.90 -5.77 18.79
C LYS A 269 1.38 -4.76 17.78
N GLN A 270 1.60 -3.48 18.02
CA GLN A 270 1.13 -2.39 17.15
C GLN A 270 1.73 -2.51 15.73
N VAL A 271 3.02 -2.77 15.62
CA VAL A 271 3.70 -3.00 14.34
C VAL A 271 3.23 -4.32 13.70
N SER A 272 3.00 -5.36 14.50
CA SER A 272 2.45 -6.63 14.00
C SER A 272 1.08 -6.42 13.35
N ASP A 273 0.23 -5.57 13.91
CA ASP A 273 -1.08 -5.24 13.33
C ASP A 273 -0.97 -4.51 11.99
N VAL A 274 0.03 -3.65 11.82
CA VAL A 274 0.32 -2.98 10.53
C VAL A 274 0.71 -4.00 9.46
N ILE A 275 1.52 -5.01 9.81
CA ILE A 275 1.95 -6.05 8.85
C ILE A 275 0.80 -7.03 8.59
N ARG A 276 0.12 -7.47 9.64
CA ARG A 276 -1.00 -8.43 9.61
C ARG A 276 -2.18 -7.92 8.78
N ARG A 277 -2.38 -6.61 8.75
CA ARG A 277 -3.30 -5.93 7.82
C ARG A 277 -3.10 -6.38 6.36
N LEU A 278 -1.91 -6.76 5.94
CA LEU A 278 -1.67 -7.20 4.57
C LEU A 278 -1.95 -8.68 4.36
N ARG A 279 -2.36 -9.42 5.39
CA ARG A 279 -2.72 -10.83 5.32
C ARG A 279 -4.23 -10.96 5.07
N PRO A 280 -4.67 -11.86 4.17
CA PRO A 280 -6.08 -11.95 3.76
C PRO A 280 -7.02 -12.37 4.89
N HIS A 281 -6.54 -13.19 5.84
CA HIS A 281 -7.35 -13.74 6.94
C HIS A 281 -7.61 -12.78 8.10
N SER A 282 -6.99 -11.60 8.09
CA SER A 282 -6.93 -10.74 9.28
C SER A 282 -7.98 -9.63 9.33
N ARG A 283 -8.95 -9.57 8.41
CA ARG A 283 -9.84 -8.40 8.30
C ARG A 283 -11.32 -8.76 8.10
N ARG A 284 -12.17 -8.26 9.00
CA ARG A 284 -13.64 -8.34 8.91
C ARG A 284 -14.37 -7.00 9.17
N ASP A 285 -13.63 -5.94 9.47
CA ASP A 285 -14.13 -4.68 10.05
C ASP A 285 -13.92 -3.44 9.17
N MET A 286 -13.12 -3.52 8.10
CA MET A 286 -12.89 -2.40 7.16
C MET A 286 -13.56 -2.63 5.80
N ASP A 287 -14.04 -1.53 5.18
CA ASP A 287 -14.45 -1.56 3.78
C ASP A 287 -13.24 -1.71 2.85
N THR A 288 -13.50 -2.21 1.64
CA THR A 288 -12.47 -2.57 0.65
C THR A 288 -11.59 -1.39 0.25
N VAL A 289 -12.14 -0.17 0.13
CA VAL A 289 -11.35 1.01 -0.25
C VAL A 289 -10.44 1.43 0.91
N SER A 290 -10.95 1.49 2.13
CA SER A 290 -10.12 1.80 3.31
C SER A 290 -9.01 0.76 3.51
N LEU A 291 -9.33 -0.52 3.33
CA LEU A 291 -8.38 -1.62 3.33
C LEU A 291 -7.23 -1.37 2.35
N LEU A 292 -7.58 -1.09 1.09
CA LEU A 292 -6.63 -0.82 0.03
C LEU A 292 -5.77 0.41 0.31
N LEU A 293 -6.39 1.50 0.76
CA LEU A 293 -5.69 2.74 1.09
C LEU A 293 -4.69 2.52 2.21
N GLU A 294 -5.09 1.87 3.30
CA GLU A 294 -4.21 1.56 4.43
C GLU A 294 -3.07 0.59 4.04
N ALA A 295 -3.37 -0.42 3.23
CA ALA A 295 -2.37 -1.38 2.75
C ALA A 295 -1.25 -0.71 1.92
N LEU A 296 -1.62 0.26 1.09
CA LEU A 296 -0.71 0.90 0.14
C LEU A 296 -0.27 2.30 0.58
N ARG A 297 -0.76 2.85 1.70
CA ARG A 297 -0.64 4.26 2.08
C ARG A 297 0.80 4.78 2.02
N PHE A 298 1.70 4.06 2.68
CA PHE A 298 3.10 4.43 2.83
C PHE A 298 4.05 3.54 2.04
N ARG A 299 3.49 2.76 1.12
CA ARG A 299 4.26 1.95 0.20
C ARG A 299 4.58 2.75 -1.05
N TYR A 300 5.80 2.60 -1.53
CA TYR A 300 6.27 3.32 -2.71
C TYR A 300 6.54 2.38 -3.87
N THR A 301 6.49 2.96 -5.06
CA THR A 301 6.99 2.38 -6.29
C THR A 301 7.75 3.48 -7.01
N CYS A 302 8.82 3.13 -7.74
CA CYS A 302 9.56 4.10 -8.56
C CYS A 302 8.70 4.71 -9.68
N TRP A 303 7.57 4.08 -10.00
CA TRP A 303 6.59 4.57 -10.96
C TRP A 303 5.23 4.73 -10.30
N THR A 304 4.66 5.94 -10.28
CA THR A 304 3.34 6.21 -9.68
C THR A 304 2.24 5.31 -10.24
N ARG A 305 2.35 4.96 -11.53
CA ARG A 305 1.42 4.06 -12.22
C ARG A 305 1.40 2.66 -11.62
N ASP A 306 2.53 2.13 -11.18
CA ASP A 306 2.61 0.78 -10.60
C ASP A 306 1.75 0.66 -9.36
N ARG A 307 1.70 1.71 -8.53
CA ARG A 307 0.85 1.73 -7.33
C ARG A 307 -0.63 1.56 -7.68
N SER A 308 -1.10 2.19 -8.76
CA SER A 308 -2.45 2.01 -9.28
C SER A 308 -2.69 0.60 -9.84
N ILE A 309 -1.69 0.02 -10.51
CA ILE A 309 -1.76 -1.37 -11.01
C ILE A 309 -1.86 -2.36 -9.85
N ILE A 310 -1.00 -2.21 -8.84
CA ILE A 310 -1.03 -3.02 -7.62
C ILE A 310 -2.41 -2.94 -6.98
N ALA A 311 -2.97 -1.74 -6.85
CA ALA A 311 -4.30 -1.56 -6.29
C ALA A 311 -5.38 -2.30 -7.09
N GLY A 312 -5.36 -2.21 -8.41
CA GLY A 312 -6.30 -2.93 -9.26
C GLY A 312 -6.20 -4.46 -9.10
N LEU A 313 -4.99 -4.99 -9.02
CA LEU A 313 -4.74 -6.43 -8.79
C LEU A 313 -5.16 -6.88 -7.39
N MET A 314 -4.95 -6.05 -6.35
CA MET A 314 -5.44 -6.36 -5.00
C MET A 314 -6.96 -6.42 -4.98
N ILE A 315 -7.66 -5.53 -5.69
CA ILE A 315 -9.12 -5.53 -5.77
C ILE A 315 -9.66 -6.74 -6.53
N ASP A 316 -8.98 -7.16 -7.60
CA ASP A 316 -9.34 -8.36 -8.35
C ASP A 316 -9.43 -9.58 -7.42
N GLU A 317 -8.52 -9.66 -6.45
CA GLU A 317 -8.43 -10.75 -5.48
C GLU A 317 -9.28 -10.55 -4.22
N MET A 318 -9.37 -9.32 -3.70
CA MET A 318 -10.25 -8.99 -2.55
C MET A 318 -11.72 -9.25 -2.84
N LEU A 319 -12.15 -9.08 -4.10
CA LEU A 319 -13.55 -9.20 -4.51
C LEU A 319 -13.82 -10.44 -5.38
N ASP A 320 -12.85 -11.35 -5.50
CA ASP A 320 -12.92 -12.55 -6.35
C ASP A 320 -13.45 -12.26 -7.77
N ALA A 321 -12.93 -11.18 -8.37
CA ALA A 321 -13.43 -10.64 -9.63
C ALA A 321 -12.87 -11.35 -10.88
N ILE A 322 -11.87 -12.21 -10.69
CA ILE A 322 -11.24 -13.10 -11.66
C ILE A 322 -10.90 -12.42 -13.01
N ASN A 323 -9.67 -11.91 -13.13
CA ASN A 323 -9.16 -11.26 -14.35
C ASN A 323 -9.97 -10.03 -14.79
N TRP A 324 -10.57 -9.31 -13.85
CA TRP A 324 -11.31 -8.09 -14.15
C TRP A 324 -10.37 -6.91 -14.48
N PHE A 325 -9.19 -6.89 -13.87
CA PHE A 325 -8.26 -5.77 -14.00
C PHE A 325 -7.41 -5.82 -15.29
N ASP A 326 -7.20 -4.65 -15.90
CA ASP A 326 -6.29 -4.46 -17.04
C ASP A 326 -5.29 -3.32 -16.79
N SER A 327 -3.99 -3.66 -16.72
CA SER A 327 -2.92 -2.66 -16.56
C SER A 327 -2.72 -1.71 -17.74
N THR A 328 -3.45 -1.86 -18.86
CA THR A 328 -3.40 -0.91 -19.98
C THR A 328 -4.27 0.33 -19.75
N TRP A 329 -5.23 0.29 -18.81
CA TRP A 329 -6.10 1.41 -18.49
C TRP A 329 -5.34 2.68 -18.08
N SER A 330 -5.92 3.86 -18.34
CA SER A 330 -5.36 5.11 -17.85
C SER A 330 -5.41 5.16 -16.31
N GLN A 331 -4.61 6.02 -15.67
CA GLN A 331 -4.62 6.11 -14.19
C GLN A 331 -6.00 6.50 -13.65
N THR A 332 -6.69 7.41 -14.33
CA THR A 332 -8.05 7.82 -13.96
C THR A 332 -9.05 6.69 -14.15
N ASP A 333 -8.92 5.89 -15.21
CA ASP A 333 -9.82 4.76 -15.45
C ASP A 333 -9.60 3.66 -14.42
N ILE A 334 -8.37 3.41 -13.99
CA ILE A 334 -8.10 2.48 -12.88
C ILE A 334 -8.83 2.95 -11.61
N THR A 335 -8.71 4.22 -11.24
CA THR A 335 -9.40 4.79 -10.08
C THR A 335 -10.92 4.62 -10.19
N LYS A 336 -11.52 4.99 -11.33
CA LYS A 336 -12.96 4.85 -11.57
C LYS A 336 -13.42 3.41 -11.44
N ASN A 337 -12.73 2.50 -12.14
CA ASN A 337 -13.06 1.08 -12.15
C ASN A 337 -12.96 0.47 -10.75
N ILE A 338 -11.92 0.78 -9.98
CA ILE A 338 -11.79 0.31 -8.60
C ILE A 338 -12.97 0.77 -7.74
N LEU A 339 -13.32 2.06 -7.80
CA LEU A 339 -14.40 2.62 -6.99
C LEU A 339 -15.76 2.04 -7.37
N THR A 340 -16.05 1.90 -8.67
CA THR A 340 -17.27 1.23 -9.16
C THR A 340 -17.31 -0.23 -8.68
N LYS A 341 -16.18 -0.94 -8.76
CA LYS A 341 -16.12 -2.36 -8.37
C LYS A 341 -16.30 -2.56 -6.86
N CYS A 342 -15.75 -1.66 -6.05
CA CYS A 342 -15.96 -1.67 -4.59
C CYS A 342 -17.41 -1.33 -4.23
N GLY A 343 -18.05 -0.46 -5.01
CA GLY A 343 -19.46 -0.07 -4.86
C GLY A 343 -19.78 0.74 -3.61
N LYS A 344 -18.86 0.88 -2.67
CA LYS A 344 -19.01 1.64 -1.43
C LYS A 344 -17.73 2.39 -1.07
N LEU A 345 -17.92 3.56 -0.47
CA LEU A 345 -16.86 4.44 -0.02
C LEU A 345 -17.24 5.10 1.30
N LYS A 346 -16.33 5.11 2.30
CA LYS A 346 -16.54 5.94 3.50
C LYS A 346 -16.58 7.41 3.13
N VAL A 347 -17.58 8.14 3.62
CA VAL A 347 -17.78 9.56 3.23
C VAL A 347 -16.61 10.46 3.62
N ASP A 348 -15.80 10.07 4.62
CA ASP A 348 -14.60 10.81 5.01
C ASP A 348 -13.51 10.82 3.94
N ALA A 349 -13.48 9.79 3.11
CA ALA A 349 -12.54 9.69 2.00
C ALA A 349 -12.72 10.84 0.99
N LEU A 350 -13.91 11.45 0.95
CA LEU A 350 -14.27 12.57 0.08
C LEU A 350 -13.63 13.90 0.49
N PHE A 351 -13.08 14.02 1.70
CA PHE A 351 -12.43 15.25 2.18
C PHE A 351 -11.00 15.41 1.66
N HIS A 352 -10.81 15.34 0.35
CA HIS A 352 -9.52 15.58 -0.31
C HIS A 352 -9.39 17.01 -0.85
N ASP A 353 -8.17 17.37 -1.21
CA ASP A 353 -7.78 18.71 -1.69
C ASP A 353 -7.45 18.74 -3.19
N GLN A 354 -7.59 17.62 -3.89
CA GLN A 354 -7.21 17.45 -5.30
C GLN A 354 -8.28 17.88 -6.30
N VAL A 355 -7.83 18.36 -7.46
CA VAL A 355 -8.71 18.69 -8.61
C VAL A 355 -9.38 17.40 -9.10
N PRO A 356 -10.73 17.32 -9.17
CA PRO A 356 -11.43 16.12 -9.62
C PRO A 356 -11.17 15.76 -11.09
N ILE A 357 -11.49 14.52 -11.47
CA ILE A 357 -11.32 13.99 -12.82
C ILE A 357 -12.10 14.80 -13.87
N CYS A 358 -13.28 15.32 -13.49
CA CYS A 358 -14.09 16.18 -14.32
C CYS A 358 -14.70 17.32 -13.49
N ASP A 359 -15.12 18.40 -14.16
CA ASP A 359 -15.68 19.56 -13.47
C ASP A 359 -17.15 19.38 -13.06
N SER A 360 -17.89 18.47 -13.71
CA SER A 360 -19.33 18.25 -13.48
C SER A 360 -19.77 16.87 -13.93
N GLY A 361 -20.91 16.42 -13.39
CA GLY A 361 -21.51 15.13 -13.72
C GLY A 361 -20.79 13.98 -13.01
N PRO A 362 -21.03 12.72 -13.42
CA PRO A 362 -20.40 11.58 -12.75
C PRO A 362 -18.89 11.72 -12.67
N TRP A 363 -18.32 11.37 -11.51
CA TRP A 363 -16.90 11.50 -11.15
C TRP A 363 -16.41 12.92 -10.82
N SER A 364 -17.27 13.94 -10.73
CA SER A 364 -16.81 15.31 -10.46
C SER A 364 -16.45 15.59 -9.00
N TRP A 365 -16.66 14.59 -8.14
CA TRP A 365 -16.13 14.50 -6.78
C TRP A 365 -14.84 13.69 -6.67
N CYS A 366 -14.45 12.93 -7.70
CA CYS A 366 -13.43 11.90 -7.57
C CYS A 366 -12.04 12.43 -7.99
N PRO A 367 -10.98 12.23 -7.19
CA PRO A 367 -9.64 12.65 -7.57
C PRO A 367 -9.03 11.71 -8.64
N PRO A 368 -7.98 12.12 -9.38
CA PRO A 368 -7.41 11.31 -10.46
C PRO A 368 -6.80 9.98 -10.00
N LEU A 369 -6.27 9.96 -8.78
CA LEU A 369 -5.66 8.78 -8.16
C LEU A 369 -6.42 8.42 -6.91
N ILE A 370 -6.73 7.13 -6.74
CA ILE A 370 -7.43 6.64 -5.54
C ILE A 370 -6.71 7.02 -4.24
N PHE A 371 -5.37 7.08 -4.25
CA PHE A 371 -4.54 7.40 -3.09
C PHE A 371 -4.64 8.87 -2.62
N HIS A 372 -5.30 9.72 -3.41
CA HIS A 372 -5.63 11.08 -3.00
C HIS A 372 -6.88 11.15 -2.12
N LEU A 373 -7.68 10.08 -2.08
CA LEU A 373 -8.74 9.94 -1.09
C LEU A 373 -8.12 9.74 0.30
N LYS A 374 -8.79 10.24 1.34
CA LYS A 374 -8.32 10.04 2.72
C LYS A 374 -8.62 8.62 3.20
N GLY A 375 -7.63 7.99 3.81
CA GLY A 375 -7.82 6.74 4.57
C GLY A 375 -8.67 6.98 5.82
N SER A 376 -9.28 5.90 6.34
CA SER A 376 -10.12 5.98 7.54
C SER A 376 -9.31 6.45 8.75
N ASN A 377 -9.74 7.53 9.39
CA ASN A 377 -9.16 7.96 10.65
C ASN A 377 -9.85 7.16 11.78
N PRO A 378 -9.13 6.38 12.61
CA PRO A 378 -9.73 5.54 13.65
C PRO A 378 -10.53 6.32 14.70
N ILE A 379 -10.31 7.64 14.80
CA ILE A 379 -10.97 8.55 15.74
C ILE A 379 -12.46 8.77 15.38
N MET A 380 -12.85 8.58 14.12
CA MET A 380 -14.24 8.77 13.69
C MET A 380 -14.91 7.39 13.51
N GLY A 381 -15.48 6.88 14.60
CA GLY A 381 -16.21 5.60 14.62
C GLY A 381 -17.37 5.54 13.64
N ASP A 382 -17.76 4.33 13.21
CA ASP A 382 -18.92 3.95 12.37
C ASP A 382 -19.53 5.05 11.49
N ILE A 383 -18.69 5.75 10.73
CA ILE A 383 -19.18 6.68 9.74
C ILE A 383 -19.82 5.89 8.60
N LEU A 384 -20.99 6.37 8.18
CA LEU A 384 -21.72 5.86 7.02
C LEU A 384 -20.86 5.79 5.76
N SER A 385 -21.11 4.76 4.97
CA SER A 385 -20.62 4.66 3.60
C SER A 385 -21.62 5.31 2.64
N ALA A 386 -21.12 5.83 1.53
CA ALA A 386 -21.91 6.15 0.36
C ALA A 386 -21.77 5.01 -0.67
N ASP A 387 -22.87 4.70 -1.34
CA ASP A 387 -22.87 3.80 -2.49
C ASP A 387 -22.27 4.54 -3.71
N VAL A 388 -21.45 3.87 -4.51
CA VAL A 388 -20.83 4.40 -5.73
C VAL A 388 -21.40 3.64 -6.92
N GLU A 389 -22.13 4.32 -7.80
CA GLU A 389 -22.73 3.73 -9.01
C GLU A 389 -22.42 4.62 -10.22
N ASP A 390 -21.65 4.09 -11.18
CA ASP A 390 -21.24 4.79 -12.41
C ASP A 390 -20.64 6.20 -12.21
N GLY A 391 -19.99 6.43 -11.07
CA GLY A 391 -19.38 7.71 -10.71
C GLY A 391 -20.31 8.67 -9.99
N VAL A 392 -21.51 8.24 -9.66
CA VAL A 392 -22.48 8.97 -8.84
C VAL A 392 -22.43 8.42 -7.42
N LEU A 393 -22.44 9.31 -6.44
CA LEU A 393 -22.47 8.95 -5.03
C LEU A 393 -23.88 9.03 -4.47
N HIS A 394 -24.31 7.96 -3.80
CA HIS A 394 -25.58 7.90 -3.10
C HIS A 394 -25.32 7.68 -1.61
N GLY A 395 -25.57 8.68 -0.78
CA GLY A 395 -25.30 8.61 0.65
C GLY A 395 -26.22 9.49 1.46
N ARG A 396 -26.05 9.47 2.78
CA ARG A 396 -26.82 10.30 3.70
C ARG A 396 -25.92 11.32 4.36
N TRP A 397 -26.33 12.58 4.30
CA TRP A 397 -25.62 13.69 4.92
C TRP A 397 -26.58 14.63 5.62
N ILE A 398 -26.02 15.40 6.54
CA ILE A 398 -26.66 16.57 7.09
C ILE A 398 -26.41 17.72 6.10
N VAL A 399 -27.48 18.29 5.57
CA VAL A 399 -27.43 19.38 4.60
C VAL A 399 -27.61 20.70 5.32
N LEU A 400 -26.67 21.62 5.16
CA LEU A 400 -26.68 22.94 5.79
C LEU A 400 -26.63 24.02 4.72
N LYS A 401 -27.63 24.89 4.67
CA LYS A 401 -27.64 26.00 3.72
C LYS A 401 -26.59 27.05 4.07
N LEU A 402 -25.86 27.53 3.06
CA LEU A 402 -25.01 28.71 3.21
C LEU A 402 -25.86 29.98 3.15
N LYS A 403 -25.54 30.94 4.02
CA LYS A 403 -26.14 32.26 4.10
C LYS A 403 -25.11 33.30 3.65
N LYS A 404 -25.61 34.43 3.16
CA LYS A 404 -24.77 35.58 2.81
C LYS A 404 -23.93 36.02 4.01
N GLY A 405 -22.61 36.11 3.81
CA GLY A 405 -21.64 36.47 4.84
C GLY A 405 -20.92 35.29 5.51
N ASP A 406 -21.42 34.06 5.36
CA ASP A 406 -20.79 32.87 5.95
C ASP A 406 -19.40 32.58 5.38
N GLY A 407 -19.12 32.97 4.15
CA GLY A 407 -17.84 32.69 3.49
C GLY A 407 -16.61 33.09 4.31
N LYS A 408 -16.73 34.09 5.18
CA LYS A 408 -15.66 34.54 6.09
C LYS A 408 -15.26 33.50 7.15
N ASN A 409 -16.14 32.55 7.45
CA ASN A 409 -15.92 31.52 8.47
C ASN A 409 -15.26 30.26 7.91
N PHE A 410 -15.08 30.19 6.59
CA PHE A 410 -14.60 29.01 5.88
C PHE A 410 -13.33 29.29 5.09
N THR A 411 -12.46 28.29 5.03
CA THR A 411 -11.25 28.30 4.21
C THR A 411 -11.30 27.09 3.26
N PRO A 412 -11.15 27.29 1.94
CA PRO A 412 -11.04 26.18 0.99
C PRO A 412 -9.91 25.22 1.36
N LEU A 413 -10.19 23.92 1.29
CA LEU A 413 -9.20 22.85 1.37
C LEU A 413 -8.84 22.47 -0.07
N ALA A 414 -7.68 22.91 -0.54
CA ALA A 414 -7.27 22.79 -1.94
C ALA A 414 -5.74 22.74 -2.09
N SER A 415 -5.25 21.87 -2.98
CA SER A 415 -3.84 21.80 -3.39
C SER A 415 -3.53 22.65 -4.63
N HIS A 416 -4.55 23.22 -5.28
CA HIS A 416 -4.41 24.01 -6.51
C HIS A 416 -5.33 25.23 -6.52
N GLU A 417 -4.84 26.36 -7.03
CA GLU A 417 -5.55 27.66 -7.08
C GLU A 417 -6.91 27.60 -7.78
N PHE A 418 -7.06 26.71 -8.76
CA PHE A 418 -8.36 26.47 -9.42
C PHE A 418 -9.46 26.09 -8.43
N LEU A 419 -9.17 25.23 -7.45
CA LEU A 419 -10.14 24.83 -6.43
C LEU A 419 -10.39 25.95 -5.42
N VAL A 420 -9.35 26.71 -5.07
CA VAL A 420 -9.47 27.89 -4.21
C VAL A 420 -10.44 28.88 -4.85
N ALA A 421 -10.20 29.28 -6.10
CA ALA A 421 -11.06 30.20 -6.83
C ALA A 421 -12.51 29.69 -6.95
N ARG A 422 -12.69 28.39 -7.24
CA ARG A 422 -14.00 27.76 -7.37
C ARG A 422 -14.79 27.78 -6.05
N ALA A 423 -14.16 27.39 -4.96
CA ALA A 423 -14.78 27.38 -3.63
C ALA A 423 -15.04 28.80 -3.12
N THR A 424 -14.09 29.72 -3.29
CA THR A 424 -14.26 31.13 -2.88
C THR A 424 -15.42 31.80 -3.62
N ARG A 425 -15.61 31.51 -4.92
CA ARG A 425 -16.78 32.00 -5.66
C ARG A 425 -18.09 31.52 -5.03
N ALA A 426 -18.19 30.23 -4.72
CA ALA A 426 -19.37 29.64 -4.10
C ALA A 426 -19.62 30.19 -2.67
N LEU A 427 -18.57 30.45 -1.90
CA LEU A 427 -18.67 31.04 -0.56
C LEU A 427 -19.10 32.52 -0.58
N ASN A 428 -18.79 33.25 -1.66
CA ASN A 428 -19.16 34.66 -1.82
C ASN A 428 -20.58 34.86 -2.37
N ASP A 429 -21.13 33.85 -3.07
CA ASP A 429 -22.45 33.89 -3.70
C ASP A 429 -23.27 32.63 -3.35
N PRO A 430 -23.82 32.55 -2.12
CA PRO A 430 -24.22 31.29 -1.51
C PRO A 430 -25.64 30.80 -1.85
N ASP A 431 -26.42 31.51 -2.66
CA ASP A 431 -27.87 31.31 -2.78
C ASP A 431 -28.28 29.86 -3.13
N ASP A 432 -27.46 29.17 -3.94
CA ASP A 432 -27.65 27.77 -4.35
C ASP A 432 -26.65 26.77 -3.71
N TYR A 433 -25.84 27.21 -2.73
CA TYR A 433 -24.76 26.41 -2.16
C TYR A 433 -25.05 25.92 -0.75
N TYR A 434 -24.57 24.72 -0.47
CA TYR A 434 -24.80 24.00 0.77
C TYR A 434 -23.51 23.37 1.26
N LEU A 435 -23.45 23.11 2.57
CA LEU A 435 -22.42 22.31 3.21
C LEU A 435 -23.01 20.95 3.56
N LEU A 436 -22.34 19.88 3.15
CA LEU A 436 -22.65 18.52 3.59
C LEU A 436 -21.72 18.14 4.74
N ASN A 437 -22.34 17.72 5.84
CA ASN A 437 -21.66 17.20 7.02
C ASN A 437 -21.98 15.71 7.19
N PRO A 438 -20.97 14.85 7.45
CA PRO A 438 -21.18 13.43 7.73
C PRO A 438 -22.11 13.23 8.93
N LEU A 439 -22.96 12.21 8.87
CA LEU A 439 -23.83 11.83 9.98
C LEU A 439 -23.02 11.38 11.20
N GLY A 440 -23.56 11.62 12.40
CA GLY A 440 -22.88 11.33 13.68
C GLY A 440 -21.85 12.37 14.10
N ARG A 441 -21.42 13.24 13.18
CA ARG A 441 -20.51 14.34 13.50
C ARG A 441 -21.28 15.57 13.97
N HIS A 442 -21.08 15.94 15.23
CA HIS A 442 -21.46 17.25 15.74
C HIS A 442 -20.28 18.21 15.53
N PRO A 443 -20.38 19.22 14.63
CA PRO A 443 -19.35 20.24 14.56
C PRO A 443 -19.31 20.97 15.90
N THR A 444 -18.20 20.84 16.61
CA THR A 444 -17.88 21.64 17.80
C THR A 444 -17.57 23.08 17.35
N MET A 445 -17.28 23.98 18.29
CA MET A 445 -16.77 25.32 17.95
C MET A 445 -15.38 25.29 17.25
N GLU A 446 -14.77 24.12 17.06
CA GLU A 446 -13.52 23.95 16.33
C GLU A 446 -13.73 23.87 14.82
N LYS A 447 -12.69 24.23 14.06
CA LYS A 447 -12.71 24.17 12.60
C LYS A 447 -12.89 22.73 12.13
N CYS A 448 -13.94 22.50 11.37
CA CYS A 448 -14.39 21.21 10.89
C CYS A 448 -14.38 21.17 9.35
N PRO A 449 -13.93 20.07 8.68
CA PRO A 449 -14.15 19.88 7.25
C PRO A 449 -15.62 19.68 6.87
N PHE A 450 -16.05 20.25 5.75
CA PHE A 450 -17.36 20.08 5.10
C PHE A 450 -17.17 19.91 3.59
N LEU A 451 -18.11 19.20 2.94
CA LEU A 451 -18.19 19.21 1.48
C LEU A 451 -19.00 20.43 1.05
N LEU A 452 -18.44 21.25 0.18
CA LEU A 452 -19.14 22.37 -0.45
C LEU A 452 -19.79 21.86 -1.73
N VAL A 453 -21.10 22.05 -1.84
CA VAL A 453 -21.90 21.53 -2.96
C VAL A 453 -22.89 22.58 -3.47
N LYS A 454 -23.30 22.45 -4.73
CA LYS A 454 -24.36 23.25 -5.35
C LYS A 454 -25.60 22.39 -5.57
N LEU A 455 -26.78 22.87 -5.21
CA LEU A 455 -28.03 22.18 -5.54
C LEU A 455 -28.31 22.28 -7.05
N THR A 456 -28.53 21.15 -7.72
CA THR A 456 -28.81 21.08 -9.16
C THR A 456 -30.25 20.65 -9.46
N ASP A 457 -30.80 19.70 -8.70
CA ASP A 457 -32.20 19.28 -8.80
C ASP A 457 -32.78 19.06 -7.39
N ARG A 458 -33.70 19.93 -7.00
CA ARG A 458 -34.33 19.89 -5.67
C ARG A 458 -35.24 18.68 -5.50
N ASN A 459 -35.90 18.21 -6.55
CA ASN A 459 -36.85 17.09 -6.47
C ASN A 459 -36.12 15.77 -6.31
N LYS A 460 -34.95 15.63 -6.96
CA LYS A 460 -34.09 14.45 -6.87
C LYS A 460 -33.10 14.50 -5.71
N LEU A 461 -33.01 15.64 -5.00
CA LEU A 461 -31.95 15.92 -4.03
C LEU A 461 -30.57 15.69 -4.66
N GLU A 462 -30.38 16.25 -5.85
CA GLU A 462 -29.12 16.17 -6.59
C GLU A 462 -28.26 17.39 -6.31
N PHE A 463 -27.01 17.12 -5.98
CA PHE A 463 -26.00 18.12 -5.65
C PHE A 463 -24.76 17.89 -6.51
N ARG A 464 -24.15 18.97 -6.99
CA ARG A 464 -22.85 18.96 -7.65
C ARG A 464 -21.75 19.25 -6.65
N TYR A 465 -20.69 18.44 -6.68
CA TYR A 465 -19.48 18.68 -5.91
C TYR A 465 -18.75 19.95 -6.37
N ILE A 466 -18.40 20.82 -5.42
CA ILE A 466 -17.61 22.03 -5.68
C ILE A 466 -16.21 21.90 -5.09
N GLY A 467 -16.08 21.35 -3.89
CA GLY A 467 -14.81 21.19 -3.21
C GLY A 467 -14.99 20.87 -1.72
N CYS A 468 -13.90 20.97 -0.97
CA CYS A 468 -13.91 20.85 0.49
C CYS A 468 -13.59 22.20 1.13
N VAL A 469 -14.20 22.48 2.28
CA VAL A 469 -13.90 23.67 3.09
C VAL A 469 -13.71 23.28 4.54
N THR A 470 -12.94 24.07 5.28
CA THR A 470 -12.78 23.94 6.74
C THR A 470 -13.25 25.20 7.43
N GLY A 471 -14.05 25.07 8.49
CA GLY A 471 -14.59 26.23 9.19
C GLY A 471 -15.43 25.86 10.40
N ALA A 472 -15.93 26.87 11.10
CA ALA A 472 -16.80 26.70 12.27
C ALA A 472 -18.20 27.21 11.95
N LEU A 473 -19.22 26.59 12.54
CA LEU A 473 -20.62 26.93 12.26
C LEU A 473 -21.44 26.90 13.55
N SER A 474 -21.72 28.09 14.09
CA SER A 474 -22.31 28.28 15.42
C SER A 474 -23.83 28.10 15.49
N ASP A 475 -24.54 28.23 14.36
CA ASP A 475 -26.01 28.11 14.24
C ASP A 475 -26.45 26.79 13.58
N PHE A 476 -25.71 25.70 13.82
CA PHE A 476 -25.89 24.40 13.15
C PHE A 476 -27.32 23.85 13.17
N GLN A 477 -28.02 23.94 14.32
CA GLN A 477 -29.39 23.42 14.46
C GLN A 477 -30.40 24.20 13.62
N ASP A 478 -30.26 25.53 13.52
CA ASP A 478 -31.20 26.37 12.79
C ASP A 478 -31.11 26.18 11.27
N ARG A 479 -29.94 25.77 10.77
CA ARG A 479 -29.71 25.58 9.33
C ARG A 479 -30.24 24.28 8.77
N ARG A 480 -30.50 23.28 9.62
CA ARG A 480 -31.06 21.99 9.21
C ARG A 480 -32.54 22.06 8.80
N ARG A 481 -33.21 23.18 9.02
CA ARG A 481 -34.67 23.30 8.84
C ARG A 481 -35.14 23.06 7.41
N GLU A 482 -34.33 23.38 6.39
CA GLU A 482 -34.71 23.23 4.98
C GLU A 482 -34.73 21.75 4.53
N PHE A 483 -33.82 20.94 5.07
CA PHE A 483 -33.74 19.50 4.82
C PHE A 483 -33.66 18.76 6.16
N PRO A 484 -34.79 18.55 6.85
CA PRO A 484 -34.79 17.96 8.18
C PRO A 484 -34.28 16.50 8.13
N GLY A 485 -33.51 16.12 9.14
CA GLY A 485 -32.90 14.80 9.22
C GLY A 485 -31.62 14.70 8.39
N ALA A 486 -31.48 13.59 7.65
CA ALA A 486 -30.30 13.30 6.85
C ALA A 486 -30.68 12.49 5.60
N PRO A 487 -31.21 13.17 4.57
CA PRO A 487 -31.78 12.50 3.41
C PRO A 487 -30.72 11.72 2.64
N LYS A 488 -31.15 10.66 1.93
CA LYS A 488 -30.32 10.03 0.91
C LYS A 488 -30.31 10.98 -0.29
N LEU A 489 -29.14 11.47 -0.67
CA LEU A 489 -28.96 12.43 -1.76
C LEU A 489 -27.98 11.89 -2.80
N ILE A 490 -28.05 12.50 -3.98
CA ILE A 490 -27.23 12.18 -5.15
C ILE A 490 -26.13 13.23 -5.24
N LEU A 491 -24.86 12.81 -5.21
CA LEU A 491 -23.71 13.68 -5.38
C LEU A 491 -23.01 13.33 -6.70
N THR A 492 -23.01 14.29 -7.62
CA THR A 492 -22.28 14.22 -8.89
C THR A 492 -21.01 15.03 -8.83
#